data_AF-A0A5J4KJG4-F1
#
_entry.id   AF-A0A5J4KJG4-F1
#
_cell.length_a   1.000
_cell.length_b   1.000
_cell.length_c   1.000
_cell.angle_alpha   90.00
_cell.angle_beta   90.00
_cell.angle_gamma   90.00
#
_symmetry.space_group_name_H-M   'P 1'
#
loop_
_entity.id
_entity.type
_entity.pdbx_description
1 polymer ?
#
loop_
_entity_poly.entity_id
_entity_poly.type
_entity_poly.pdbx_seq_one_letter_code
_entity_poly.pdbx_strand_id
1 'polypeptide(L)'
;MKADIITDKQQWNDFIATSTGCNITQTYEWGELLKFRNDEVLPIGVLNDEGQLCAAMLIIISRISVLPTPYFYAPRGPVIEDPNSEAMAILLAFTRAEARKRHAFMLKIEPGVTTEDQTWPQALKKHGFVSNPEARHLRHEWVLDLRPDETKLMAGMKKTWRYCVRLAGRKDVTVRIGNDEKDLDIFYQLLNTTSDRDSFFIYGKDFYQQLLELYGDRARLLIAEYEGQPLGAALLIAHGRWCWYMYGASSNEQRDRMPNHLLQWTAFQWAKQQGCWYYNFRGIPDILEEGQPMWGVYVFKSGFGGYAMRAMETQDQAYIPVIYTLYRRLLQARLWYNNRKAQKQLVIAEQKKAAIKQEQKNKEQKENAPQVSPEPATKQAEPAATSGQSREKPARTKTPKTPMETQVPETPAEPKVPETPTKPEVPETPQPETPAEQSSTEKAAAE
;
A
#
# COMPACT_ATOMS: atom_id res chain seq x y z
N MET A 1 36.25 -5.03 8.56
CA MET A 1 34.90 -4.51 8.25
C MET A 1 34.65 -3.17 8.93
N LYS A 2 33.95 -2.23 8.28
CA LYS A 2 33.62 -0.89 8.83
C LYS A 2 32.16 -0.52 8.50
N ALA A 3 31.43 0.01 9.48
CA ALA A 3 30.11 0.63 9.22
C ALA A 3 30.23 2.10 8.82
N ASP A 4 29.37 2.52 7.89
CA ASP A 4 29.28 3.92 7.45
C ASP A 4 27.88 4.28 6.95
N ILE A 5 27.64 5.58 6.73
CA ILE A 5 26.49 6.08 5.98
C ILE A 5 26.83 6.00 4.49
N ILE A 6 26.10 5.17 3.75
CA ILE A 6 26.39 4.89 2.34
C ILE A 6 25.68 5.93 1.47
N THR A 7 26.46 6.63 0.65
CA THR A 7 25.95 7.63 -0.31
C THR A 7 26.08 7.17 -1.76
N ASP A 8 26.85 6.11 -2.01
CA ASP A 8 26.95 5.48 -3.32
C ASP A 8 25.67 4.68 -3.62
N LYS A 9 24.82 5.27 -4.47
CA LYS A 9 23.57 4.69 -4.94
C LYS A 9 23.78 3.36 -5.64
N GLN A 10 24.80 3.23 -6.49
CA GLN A 10 25.01 2.06 -7.32
C GLN A 10 25.46 0.87 -6.46
N GLN A 11 26.47 1.08 -5.62
CA GLN A 11 26.94 0.06 -4.69
C GLN A 11 25.82 -0.44 -3.76
N TRP A 12 25.01 0.48 -3.22
CA TRP A 12 23.87 0.14 -2.38
C TRP A 12 22.87 -0.74 -3.14
N ASN A 13 22.43 -0.29 -4.32
CA ASN A 13 21.41 -0.98 -5.08
C ASN A 13 21.89 -2.34 -5.63
N ASP A 14 23.17 -2.48 -5.98
CA ASP A 14 23.74 -3.76 -6.42
C ASP A 14 23.74 -4.80 -5.29
N PHE A 15 24.07 -4.38 -4.06
CA PHE A 15 23.97 -5.24 -2.88
C PHE A 15 22.52 -5.66 -2.59
N ILE A 16 21.58 -4.70 -2.59
CA ILE A 16 20.16 -4.99 -2.35
C ILE A 16 19.57 -5.90 -3.44
N ALA A 17 19.92 -5.67 -4.72
CA ALA A 17 19.38 -6.43 -5.85
C ALA A 17 19.83 -7.89 -5.86
N THR A 18 21.04 -8.17 -5.38
CA THR A 18 21.62 -9.52 -5.35
C THR A 18 21.27 -10.31 -4.10
N SER A 19 20.89 -9.62 -3.01
CA SER A 19 20.58 -10.27 -1.73
C SER A 19 19.28 -11.06 -1.74
N THR A 20 19.24 -12.14 -0.95
CA THR A 20 18.01 -12.88 -0.64
C THR A 20 16.98 -12.01 0.09
N GLY A 21 17.44 -11.01 0.86
CA GLY A 21 16.59 -10.03 1.56
C GLY A 21 16.15 -8.84 0.70
N CYS A 22 16.34 -8.90 -0.62
CA CYS A 22 15.97 -7.83 -1.55
C CYS A 22 14.55 -7.32 -1.31
N ASN A 23 14.41 -6.03 -1.07
CA ASN A 23 13.11 -5.40 -0.98
C ASN A 23 13.13 -3.96 -1.48
N ILE A 24 12.04 -3.56 -2.13
CA ILE A 24 11.89 -2.19 -2.60
C ILE A 24 12.06 -1.14 -1.50
N THR A 25 11.59 -1.41 -0.28
CA THR A 25 11.69 -0.46 0.83
C THR A 25 13.09 -0.32 1.41
N GLN A 26 14.06 -1.06 0.86
CA GLN A 26 15.47 -0.97 1.17
C GLN A 26 16.30 -0.46 -0.02
N THR A 27 15.68 -0.04 -1.13
CA THR A 27 16.41 0.58 -2.26
C THR A 27 16.81 2.01 -1.97
N TYR A 28 17.85 2.51 -2.65
CA TYR A 28 18.29 3.89 -2.48
C TYR A 28 17.20 4.89 -2.90
N GLU A 29 16.49 4.61 -4.01
CA GLU A 29 15.38 5.44 -4.49
C GLU A 29 14.24 5.55 -3.48
N TRP A 30 13.97 4.48 -2.72
CA TRP A 30 12.97 4.56 -1.65
C TRP A 30 13.36 5.57 -0.57
N GLY A 31 14.66 5.66 -0.25
CA GLY A 31 15.18 6.68 0.66
C GLY A 31 15.00 8.10 0.11
N GLU A 32 15.31 8.33 -1.16
CA GLU A 32 15.11 9.63 -1.82
C GLU A 32 13.63 10.03 -1.89
N LEU A 33 12.75 9.07 -2.18
CA LEU A 33 11.30 9.30 -2.21
C LEU A 33 10.74 9.69 -0.83
N LEU A 34 11.33 9.17 0.25
CA LEU A 34 10.97 9.55 1.62
C LEU A 34 11.50 10.96 1.95
N LYS A 35 12.70 11.33 1.51
CA LYS A 35 13.22 12.71 1.68
C LYS A 35 12.33 13.75 1.00
N PHE A 36 11.76 13.42 -0.16
CA PHE A 36 10.78 14.29 -0.83
C PHE A 36 9.56 14.61 0.06
N ARG A 37 9.20 13.71 0.98
CA ARG A 37 8.14 13.90 1.97
C ARG A 37 8.63 14.56 3.27
N ASN A 38 9.85 15.09 3.28
CA ASN A 38 10.54 15.60 4.47
C ASN A 38 10.77 14.53 5.56
N ASP A 39 10.76 13.25 5.21
CA ASP A 39 11.18 12.18 6.12
C ASP A 39 12.71 12.11 6.16
N GLU A 40 13.30 12.05 7.36
CA GLU A 40 14.74 11.86 7.51
C GLU A 40 15.08 10.36 7.42
N VAL A 41 16.08 10.01 6.61
CA VAL A 41 16.51 8.62 6.38
C VAL A 41 18.01 8.45 6.57
N LEU A 42 18.42 7.25 7.01
CA LEU A 42 19.81 6.85 7.18
C LEU A 42 20.09 5.53 6.43
N PRO A 43 20.77 5.57 5.28
CA PRO A 43 21.27 4.37 4.61
C PRO A 43 22.56 3.90 5.29
N ILE A 44 22.45 3.01 6.28
CA ILE A 44 23.62 2.50 7.02
C ILE A 44 24.07 1.19 6.37
N GLY A 45 25.36 1.07 6.08
CA GLY A 45 25.95 -0.15 5.53
C GLY A 45 27.21 -0.59 6.26
N VAL A 46 27.59 -1.85 6.10
CA VAL A 46 28.87 -2.41 6.56
C VAL A 46 29.66 -2.84 5.35
N LEU A 47 30.89 -2.33 5.24
CA LEU A 47 31.84 -2.64 4.19
C LEU A 47 32.85 -3.67 4.71
N ASN A 48 33.17 -4.68 3.89
CA ASN A 48 34.28 -5.59 4.14
C ASN A 48 35.63 -4.89 3.85
N ASP A 49 36.74 -5.61 4.02
CA ASP A 49 38.08 -5.03 3.85
C ASP A 49 38.42 -4.73 2.37
N GLU A 50 37.66 -5.29 1.43
CA GLU A 50 37.72 -4.99 -0.01
C GLU A 50 36.82 -3.80 -0.40
N GLY A 51 36.13 -3.18 0.56
CA GLY A 51 35.23 -2.05 0.32
C GLY A 51 33.88 -2.45 -0.30
N GLN A 52 33.49 -3.72 -0.25
CA GLN A 52 32.19 -4.21 -0.71
C GLN A 52 31.18 -4.27 0.45
N LEU A 53 29.91 -3.98 0.16
CA LEU A 53 28.85 -4.10 1.16
C LEU A 53 28.60 -5.57 1.54
N CYS A 54 28.54 -5.84 2.83
CA CYS A 54 28.16 -7.14 3.39
C CYS A 54 26.89 -7.09 4.26
N ALA A 55 26.45 -5.89 4.66
CA ALA A 55 25.16 -5.66 5.31
C ALA A 55 24.66 -4.25 5.00
N ALA A 56 23.34 -4.07 4.91
CA ALA A 56 22.71 -2.78 4.66
C ALA A 56 21.40 -2.63 5.45
N MET A 57 21.06 -1.41 5.85
CA MET A 57 19.79 -1.08 6.48
C MET A 57 19.42 0.37 6.20
N LEU A 58 18.39 0.57 5.36
CA LEU A 58 17.74 1.86 5.19
C LEU A 58 16.80 2.11 6.37
N ILE A 59 17.15 3.08 7.20
CA ILE A 59 16.39 3.49 8.37
C ILE A 59 15.59 4.75 8.05
N ILE A 60 14.33 4.76 8.46
CA ILE A 60 13.45 5.92 8.51
C ILE A 60 13.43 6.42 9.94
N ILE A 61 13.70 7.71 10.15
CA ILE A 61 13.60 8.36 11.46
C ILE A 61 12.19 8.88 11.63
N SER A 62 11.40 8.13 12.38
CA SER A 62 9.97 8.40 12.50
C SER A 62 9.61 8.92 13.89
N ARG A 63 8.49 9.64 13.98
CA ARG A 63 7.98 10.21 15.23
C ARG A 63 6.62 9.61 15.58
N ILE A 64 6.29 9.62 16.87
CA ILE A 64 4.95 9.32 17.37
C ILE A 64 4.45 10.62 17.97
N SER A 65 3.28 11.13 17.55
CA SER A 65 2.82 12.47 17.91
C SER A 65 2.75 12.75 19.41
N VAL A 66 2.58 11.71 20.24
CA VAL A 66 2.49 11.82 21.71
C VAL A 66 3.83 11.66 22.44
N LEU A 67 4.93 11.37 21.74
CA LEU A 67 6.25 11.20 22.35
C LEU A 67 7.24 12.25 21.80
N PRO A 68 8.06 12.88 22.64
CA PRO A 68 9.01 13.91 22.21
C PRO A 68 10.27 13.34 21.53
N THR A 69 10.39 12.02 21.42
CA THR A 69 11.58 11.30 20.93
C THR A 69 11.23 10.48 19.69
N PRO A 70 12.12 10.48 18.67
CA PRO A 70 11.92 9.65 17.49
C PRO A 70 12.23 8.18 17.78
N TYR A 71 11.92 7.33 16.82
CA TYR A 71 12.43 5.96 16.76
C TYR A 71 12.93 5.67 15.36
N PHE A 72 13.84 4.73 15.27
CA PHE A 72 14.36 4.24 14.00
C PHE A 72 13.45 3.11 13.51
N TYR A 73 13.13 3.12 12.22
CA TYR A 73 12.31 2.09 11.59
C TYR A 73 12.91 1.64 10.26
N ALA A 74 13.19 0.34 10.11
CA ALA A 74 13.68 -0.25 8.88
C ALA A 74 12.65 -1.25 8.30
N PRO A 75 11.74 -0.81 7.42
CA PRO A 75 10.80 -1.72 6.75
C PRO A 75 11.56 -2.69 5.85
N ARG A 76 11.35 -4.01 6.03
CA ARG A 76 12.02 -5.07 5.24
C ARG A 76 13.54 -5.16 5.42
N GLY A 77 14.11 -4.35 6.30
CA GLY A 77 15.52 -4.40 6.69
C GLY A 77 15.74 -5.01 8.08
N PRO A 78 17.00 -5.27 8.46
CA PRO A 78 18.21 -5.13 7.64
C PRO A 78 18.29 -6.18 6.53
N VAL A 79 19.14 -5.91 5.52
CA VAL A 79 19.49 -6.81 4.43
C VAL A 79 20.90 -7.33 4.68
N ILE A 80 21.01 -8.64 4.92
CA ILE A 80 22.25 -9.34 5.27
C ILE A 80 22.05 -10.83 4.99
N GLU A 81 23.07 -11.50 4.44
CA GLU A 81 22.95 -12.93 4.09
C GLU A 81 22.98 -13.84 5.32
N ASP A 82 23.89 -13.59 6.28
CA ASP A 82 23.94 -14.31 7.54
C ASP A 82 23.69 -13.37 8.73
N PRO A 83 22.54 -13.48 9.42
CA PRO A 83 22.23 -12.65 10.57
C PRO A 83 23.07 -12.97 11.81
N ASN A 84 23.84 -14.07 11.84
CA ASN A 84 24.79 -14.38 12.91
C ASN A 84 26.22 -13.84 12.63
N SER A 85 26.45 -13.27 11.44
CA SER A 85 27.77 -12.76 11.07
C SER A 85 28.18 -11.53 11.91
N GLU A 86 29.48 -11.26 11.95
CA GLU A 86 30.04 -10.08 12.62
C GLU A 86 29.48 -8.76 12.05
N ALA A 87 29.14 -8.75 10.74
CA ALA A 87 28.56 -7.60 10.08
C ALA A 87 27.24 -7.15 10.73
N MET A 88 26.41 -8.08 11.23
CA MET A 88 25.19 -7.73 11.99
C MET A 88 25.52 -6.94 13.26
N ALA A 89 26.52 -7.41 14.03
CA ALA A 89 26.93 -6.75 15.26
C ALA A 89 27.48 -5.34 15.01
N ILE A 90 28.30 -5.20 13.96
CA ILE A 90 28.87 -3.91 13.53
C ILE A 90 27.76 -2.95 13.07
N LEU A 91 26.83 -3.43 12.24
CA LEU A 91 25.68 -2.66 11.76
C LEU A 91 24.83 -2.12 12.91
N LEU A 92 24.47 -3.00 13.86
CA LEU A 92 23.64 -2.63 15.02
C LEU A 92 24.38 -1.70 15.99
N ALA A 93 25.69 -1.89 16.19
CA ALA A 93 26.49 -1.00 17.03
C ALA A 93 26.55 0.43 16.47
N PHE A 94 26.79 0.57 15.16
CA PHE A 94 26.78 1.86 14.48
C PHE A 94 25.39 2.49 14.50
N THR A 95 24.34 1.69 14.21
CA THR A 95 22.94 2.15 14.29
C THR A 95 22.59 2.68 15.68
N ARG A 96 23.04 2.01 16.74
CA ARG A 96 22.84 2.47 18.13
C ARG A 96 23.58 3.77 18.42
N ALA A 97 24.77 3.98 17.85
CA ALA A 97 25.50 5.24 17.99
C ALA A 97 24.74 6.39 17.31
N GLU A 98 24.22 6.18 16.10
CA GLU A 98 23.37 7.16 15.39
C GLU A 98 22.05 7.43 16.12
N ALA A 99 21.45 6.40 16.71
CA ALA A 99 20.24 6.53 17.52
C ALA A 99 20.48 7.38 18.77
N ARG A 100 21.64 7.23 19.44
CA ARG A 100 22.01 8.06 20.60
C ARG A 100 22.15 9.54 20.23
N LYS A 101 22.80 9.85 19.10
CA LYS A 101 22.94 11.24 18.60
C LYS A 101 21.59 11.92 18.35
N ARG A 102 20.59 11.13 17.95
CA ARG A 102 19.22 11.61 17.64
C ARG A 102 18.21 11.39 18.76
N HIS A 103 18.66 10.93 19.93
CA HIS A 103 17.81 10.58 21.06
C HIS A 103 16.67 9.60 20.71
N ALA A 104 16.89 8.70 19.75
CA ALA A 104 15.89 7.73 19.34
C ALA A 104 15.71 6.66 20.43
N PHE A 105 14.46 6.40 20.83
CA PHE A 105 14.19 5.52 21.97
C PHE A 105 14.20 4.02 21.64
N MET A 106 14.09 3.66 20.37
CA MET A 106 14.14 2.27 19.89
C MET A 106 14.57 2.18 18.42
N LEU A 107 14.99 0.99 18.02
CA LEU A 107 15.06 0.54 16.63
C LEU A 107 13.96 -0.51 16.40
N LYS A 108 13.14 -0.31 15.39
CA LYS A 108 12.13 -1.24 14.91
C LYS A 108 12.56 -1.78 13.54
N ILE A 109 12.60 -3.09 13.38
CA ILE A 109 12.97 -3.75 12.12
C ILE A 109 11.92 -4.79 11.74
N GLU A 110 11.81 -5.05 10.44
CA GLU A 110 10.88 -6.05 9.88
C GLU A 110 11.60 -6.81 8.77
N PRO A 111 12.62 -7.64 9.05
CA PRO A 111 13.47 -8.22 8.02
C PRO A 111 12.65 -8.93 6.94
N GLY A 112 13.12 -8.88 5.69
CA GLY A 112 12.47 -9.47 4.51
C GLY A 112 12.44 -10.99 4.48
N VAL A 113 12.41 -11.66 5.64
CA VAL A 113 12.44 -13.12 5.77
C VAL A 113 11.10 -13.68 6.19
N THR A 114 10.85 -14.93 5.81
CA THR A 114 9.56 -15.58 6.04
C THR A 114 9.48 -16.19 7.44
N THR A 115 8.26 -16.55 7.87
CA THR A 115 8.02 -17.16 9.19
C THR A 115 8.65 -18.54 9.38
N GLU A 116 9.05 -19.19 8.29
CA GLU A 116 9.68 -20.51 8.31
C GLU A 116 11.17 -20.42 8.71
N ASP A 117 11.78 -19.23 8.64
CA ASP A 117 13.17 -19.01 9.03
C ASP A 117 13.32 -18.98 10.56
N GLN A 118 14.09 -19.93 11.09
CA GLN A 118 14.38 -20.02 12.53
C GLN A 118 15.70 -19.33 12.92
N THR A 119 16.57 -19.07 11.96
CA THR A 119 17.90 -18.47 12.16
C THR A 119 17.76 -17.01 12.58
N TRP A 120 16.91 -16.26 11.89
CA TRP A 120 16.69 -14.84 12.12
C TRP A 120 16.14 -14.52 13.50
N PRO A 121 15.03 -15.13 13.97
CA PRO A 121 14.53 -14.89 15.32
C PRO A 121 15.57 -15.18 16.41
N GLN A 122 16.38 -16.23 16.25
CA GLN A 122 17.44 -16.58 17.20
C GLN A 122 18.57 -15.54 17.20
N ALA A 123 19.04 -15.13 16.03
CA ALA A 123 20.08 -14.10 15.89
C ALA A 123 19.62 -12.77 16.50
N LEU A 124 18.40 -12.31 16.17
CA LEU A 124 17.86 -11.06 16.70
C LEU A 124 17.69 -11.11 18.23
N LYS A 125 17.24 -12.24 18.78
CA LYS A 125 17.17 -12.44 20.23
C LYS A 125 18.53 -12.30 20.92
N LYS A 126 19.61 -12.82 20.32
CA LYS A 126 20.99 -12.64 20.85
C LYS A 126 21.39 -11.16 20.91
N HIS A 127 20.89 -10.35 19.98
CA HIS A 127 21.10 -8.90 19.95
C HIS A 127 20.09 -8.10 20.80
N GLY A 128 19.26 -8.76 21.61
CA GLY A 128 18.34 -8.10 22.52
C GLY A 128 17.09 -7.53 21.85
N PHE A 129 16.74 -8.01 20.65
CA PHE A 129 15.44 -7.73 20.06
C PHE A 129 14.33 -8.51 20.74
N VAL A 130 13.15 -7.91 20.78
CA VAL A 130 11.91 -8.52 21.27
C VAL A 130 10.84 -8.44 20.20
N SER A 131 10.02 -9.49 20.12
CA SER A 131 8.93 -9.51 19.15
C SER A 131 7.87 -8.46 19.48
N ASN A 132 7.34 -7.86 18.42
CA ASN A 132 6.22 -6.97 18.41
C ASN A 132 5.21 -7.50 17.37
N PRO A 133 4.05 -8.01 17.80
CA PRO A 133 3.05 -8.54 16.87
C PRO A 133 2.45 -7.44 15.99
N GLU A 134 2.59 -6.17 16.39
CA GLU A 134 2.09 -5.02 15.64
C GLU A 134 3.03 -4.65 14.50
N ALA A 135 2.71 -5.23 13.35
CA ALA A 135 3.38 -4.92 12.11
C ALA A 135 2.96 -3.56 11.56
N ARG A 136 3.94 -2.82 11.07
CA ARG A 136 3.69 -1.60 10.29
C ARG A 136 3.65 -1.89 8.81
N HIS A 137 4.47 -2.82 8.38
CA HIS A 137 4.43 -3.32 7.02
C HIS A 137 3.53 -4.55 6.94
N LEU A 138 2.82 -4.69 5.83
CA LEU A 138 1.97 -5.85 5.57
C LEU A 138 2.82 -7.11 5.62
N ARG A 139 2.44 -8.10 6.44
CA ARG A 139 3.23 -9.32 6.60
C ARG A 139 2.81 -10.42 5.66
N HIS A 140 1.52 -10.51 5.34
CA HIS A 140 0.98 -11.52 4.48
C HIS A 140 0.83 -10.98 3.06
N GLU A 141 1.58 -11.54 2.12
CA GLU A 141 1.65 -11.13 0.73
C GLU A 141 1.36 -12.30 -0.20
N TRP A 142 0.96 -11.99 -1.44
CA TRP A 142 0.80 -13.01 -2.48
C TRP A 142 1.88 -12.85 -3.55
N VAL A 143 2.58 -13.94 -3.87
CA VAL A 143 3.72 -13.95 -4.78
C VAL A 143 3.51 -14.95 -5.90
N LEU A 144 3.82 -14.55 -7.13
CA LEU A 144 3.86 -15.42 -8.30
C LEU A 144 5.31 -15.63 -8.75
N ASP A 145 5.71 -16.87 -8.95
CA ASP A 145 6.97 -17.24 -9.61
C ASP A 145 6.83 -17.03 -11.12
N LEU A 146 7.61 -16.10 -11.66
CA LEU A 146 7.63 -15.71 -13.07
C LEU A 146 8.65 -16.50 -13.90
N ARG A 147 9.48 -17.38 -13.31
CA ARG A 147 10.49 -18.14 -14.06
C ARG A 147 9.90 -19.06 -15.13
N PRO A 148 8.74 -19.73 -14.95
CA PRO A 148 8.11 -20.50 -16.02
C PRO A 148 7.83 -19.66 -17.28
N ASP A 149 7.79 -20.30 -18.44
CA ASP A 149 7.37 -19.64 -19.68
C ASP A 149 5.90 -19.17 -19.64
N GLU A 150 5.52 -18.27 -20.53
CA GLU A 150 4.18 -17.68 -20.55
C GLU A 150 3.06 -18.72 -20.71
N THR A 151 3.31 -19.80 -21.43
CA THR A 151 2.32 -20.87 -21.60
C THR A 151 2.04 -21.57 -20.27
N LYS A 152 3.09 -21.90 -19.51
CA LYS A 152 2.99 -22.50 -18.17
C LYS A 152 2.39 -21.53 -17.16
N LEU A 153 2.78 -20.25 -17.19
CA LEU A 153 2.19 -19.22 -16.32
C LEU A 153 0.70 -19.08 -16.56
N MET A 154 0.29 -18.96 -17.83
CA MET A 154 -1.11 -18.93 -18.21
C MET A 154 -1.83 -20.17 -17.70
N ALA A 155 -1.29 -21.37 -17.95
CA ALA A 155 -1.89 -22.63 -17.51
C ALA A 155 -2.05 -22.74 -15.98
N GLY A 156 -1.13 -22.16 -15.20
CA GLY A 156 -1.13 -22.15 -13.74
C GLY A 156 -2.23 -21.30 -13.09
N MET A 157 -2.85 -20.37 -13.83
CA MET A 157 -3.96 -19.57 -13.31
C MET A 157 -5.25 -20.40 -13.18
N LYS A 158 -6.21 -19.94 -12.38
CA LYS A 158 -7.58 -20.50 -12.36
C LYS A 158 -8.22 -20.42 -13.75
N LYS A 159 -9.04 -21.41 -14.11
CA LYS A 159 -9.70 -21.50 -15.42
C LYS A 159 -10.45 -20.21 -15.80
N THR A 160 -11.16 -19.61 -14.85
CA THR A 160 -11.89 -18.35 -15.02
C THR A 160 -10.96 -17.17 -15.27
N TRP A 161 -9.80 -17.08 -14.60
CA TRP A 161 -8.80 -16.03 -14.84
C TRP A 161 -8.22 -16.10 -16.24
N ARG A 162 -7.81 -17.30 -16.69
CA ARG A 162 -7.33 -17.51 -18.05
C ARG A 162 -8.38 -17.15 -19.09
N TYR A 163 -9.65 -17.41 -18.79
CA TYR A 163 -10.76 -17.02 -19.65
C TYR A 163 -10.92 -15.50 -19.69
N CYS A 164 -10.91 -14.82 -18.54
CA CYS A 164 -11.01 -13.37 -18.42
C CYS A 164 -9.88 -12.63 -19.15
N VAL A 165 -8.62 -13.10 -19.03
CA VAL A 165 -7.48 -12.52 -19.76
C VAL A 165 -7.73 -12.56 -21.28
N ARG A 166 -8.15 -13.71 -21.80
CA ARG A 166 -8.46 -13.86 -23.24
C ARG A 166 -9.73 -13.11 -23.65
N LEU A 167 -10.72 -13.03 -22.76
CA LEU A 167 -11.98 -12.33 -23.02
C LEU A 167 -11.76 -10.83 -23.16
N ALA A 168 -10.92 -10.23 -22.31
CA ALA A 168 -10.60 -8.81 -22.37
C ALA A 168 -10.07 -8.41 -23.76
N GLY A 169 -9.10 -9.16 -24.30
CA GLY A 169 -8.60 -8.91 -25.67
C GLY A 169 -9.67 -9.11 -26.76
N ARG A 170 -10.58 -10.08 -26.62
CA ARG A 170 -11.71 -10.27 -27.55
C ARG A 170 -12.80 -9.19 -27.42
N LYS A 171 -12.82 -8.45 -26.31
CA LYS A 171 -13.71 -7.32 -26.04
C LYS A 171 -13.00 -5.99 -26.28
N ASP A 172 -11.97 -6.00 -27.13
CA ASP A 172 -11.18 -4.85 -27.58
C ASP A 172 -10.53 -4.03 -26.47
N VAL A 173 -10.29 -4.65 -25.31
CA VAL A 173 -9.46 -4.04 -24.28
C VAL A 173 -8.00 -4.13 -24.72
N THR A 174 -7.31 -3.01 -24.69
CA THR A 174 -5.86 -2.92 -24.94
C THR A 174 -5.15 -2.47 -23.67
N VAL A 175 -3.85 -2.77 -23.56
CA VAL A 175 -3.00 -2.27 -22.48
C VAL A 175 -1.81 -1.59 -23.11
N ARG A 176 -1.56 -0.35 -22.71
CA ARG A 176 -0.42 0.45 -23.16
C ARG A 176 0.41 0.91 -21.98
N ILE A 177 1.64 1.31 -22.28
CA ILE A 177 2.51 1.97 -21.31
C ILE A 177 2.07 3.43 -21.21
N GLY A 178 1.92 3.93 -19.97
CA GLY A 178 1.77 5.34 -19.68
C GLY A 178 3.15 6.01 -19.61
N ASN A 179 3.34 7.13 -20.33
CA ASN A 179 4.66 7.74 -20.49
C ASN A 179 4.70 9.26 -20.23
N ASP A 180 3.55 9.93 -20.15
CA ASP A 180 3.49 11.40 -20.04
C ASP A 180 2.67 11.87 -18.84
N GLU A 181 2.62 13.19 -18.65
CA GLU A 181 1.88 13.82 -17.56
C GLU A 181 0.36 13.53 -17.63
N LYS A 182 -0.20 13.39 -18.85
CA LYS A 182 -1.62 13.10 -19.03
C LYS A 182 -1.95 11.67 -18.57
N ASP A 183 -1.06 10.73 -18.84
CA ASP A 183 -1.18 9.36 -18.36
C ASP A 183 -1.09 9.28 -16.84
N LEU A 184 -0.25 10.11 -16.23
CA LEU A 184 -0.20 10.24 -14.78
C LEU A 184 -1.50 10.82 -14.21
N ASP A 185 -2.09 11.83 -14.86
CA ASP A 185 -3.40 12.37 -14.49
C ASP A 185 -4.50 11.31 -14.58
N ILE A 186 -4.52 10.53 -15.66
CA ILE A 186 -5.46 9.41 -15.84
C ILE A 186 -5.31 8.40 -14.70
N PHE A 187 -4.08 7.97 -14.41
CA PHE A 187 -3.79 7.06 -13.31
C PHE A 187 -4.29 7.63 -11.97
N TYR A 188 -3.98 8.89 -11.70
CA TYR A 188 -4.33 9.53 -10.43
C TYR A 188 -5.85 9.66 -10.25
N GLN A 189 -6.59 10.00 -11.32
CA GLN A 189 -8.06 10.04 -11.29
C GLN A 189 -8.67 8.66 -11.03
N LEU A 190 -8.18 7.62 -11.70
CA LEU A 190 -8.61 6.23 -11.45
C LEU A 190 -8.28 5.79 -10.03
N LEU A 191 -7.11 6.19 -9.53
CA LEU A 191 -6.65 5.84 -8.19
C LEU A 191 -7.51 6.51 -7.13
N ASN A 192 -7.86 7.80 -7.31
CA ASN A 192 -8.77 8.51 -6.41
C ASN A 192 -10.15 7.86 -6.38
N THR A 193 -10.71 7.50 -7.55
CA THR A 193 -11.97 6.76 -7.64
C THR A 193 -11.93 5.43 -6.89
N THR A 194 -10.80 4.71 -7.01
CA THR A 194 -10.59 3.44 -6.31
C THR A 194 -10.46 3.64 -4.80
N SER A 195 -9.74 4.69 -4.40
CA SER A 195 -9.52 5.13 -3.03
C SER A 195 -10.83 5.48 -2.34
N ASP A 196 -11.69 6.27 -2.98
CA ASP A 196 -13.01 6.65 -2.44
C ASP A 196 -13.90 5.43 -2.23
N ARG A 197 -13.89 4.50 -3.20
CA ARG A 197 -14.68 3.26 -3.13
C ARG A 197 -14.21 2.32 -2.02
N ASP A 198 -12.90 2.11 -1.92
CA ASP A 198 -12.31 1.08 -1.06
C ASP A 198 -11.76 1.66 0.26
N SER A 199 -11.88 2.97 0.46
CA SER A 199 -11.52 3.74 1.67
C SER A 199 -10.08 3.53 2.15
N PHE A 200 -9.11 3.69 1.25
CA PHE A 200 -7.68 3.66 1.59
C PHE A 200 -7.01 5.02 1.37
N PHE A 201 -5.79 5.18 1.87
CA PHE A 201 -5.03 6.42 1.74
C PHE A 201 -4.19 6.40 0.44
N ILE A 202 -4.15 7.53 -0.26
CA ILE A 202 -3.29 7.76 -1.41
C ILE A 202 -2.47 9.03 -1.21
N TYR A 203 -1.28 9.08 -1.80
CA TYR A 203 -0.42 10.27 -1.76
C TYR A 203 -0.87 11.28 -2.81
N GLY A 204 -0.29 12.49 -2.80
CA GLY A 204 -0.46 13.45 -3.89
C GLY A 204 0.11 12.94 -5.21
N LYS A 205 -0.34 13.52 -6.34
CA LYS A 205 0.10 13.14 -7.69
C LYS A 205 1.63 13.23 -7.86
N ASP A 206 2.22 14.27 -7.28
CA ASP A 206 3.66 14.56 -7.24
C ASP A 206 4.49 13.40 -6.66
N PHE A 207 3.97 12.69 -5.65
CA PHE A 207 4.63 11.50 -5.11
C PHE A 207 4.80 10.40 -6.17
N TYR A 208 3.77 10.16 -6.98
CA TYR A 208 3.80 9.13 -8.03
C TYR A 208 4.67 9.56 -9.21
N GLN A 209 4.66 10.85 -9.55
CA GLN A 209 5.59 11.42 -10.52
C GLN A 209 7.03 11.19 -10.08
N GLN A 210 7.37 11.60 -8.85
CA GLN A 210 8.72 11.48 -8.30
C GLN A 210 9.17 10.02 -8.24
N LEU A 211 8.25 9.10 -7.92
CA LEU A 211 8.51 7.67 -7.93
C LEU A 211 8.87 7.17 -9.33
N LEU A 212 8.09 7.53 -10.37
CA LEU A 212 8.38 7.13 -11.75
C LEU A 212 9.73 7.68 -12.21
N GLU A 213 10.03 8.95 -11.88
CA GLU A 213 11.30 9.60 -12.22
C GLU A 213 12.50 8.94 -11.53
N LEU A 214 12.41 8.66 -10.22
CA LEU A 214 13.51 8.10 -9.44
C LEU A 214 13.89 6.69 -9.91
N TYR A 215 12.90 5.86 -10.23
CA TYR A 215 13.11 4.47 -10.64
C TYR A 215 13.34 4.33 -12.15
N GLY A 216 12.96 5.33 -12.96
CA GLY A 216 13.14 5.33 -14.41
C GLY A 216 12.55 4.08 -15.06
N ASP A 217 13.35 3.39 -15.88
CA ASP A 217 12.91 2.18 -16.60
C ASP A 217 12.49 1.02 -15.71
N ARG A 218 12.94 1.03 -14.45
CA ARG A 218 12.57 0.05 -13.43
C ARG A 218 11.18 0.30 -12.86
N ALA A 219 10.55 1.44 -13.10
CA ALA A 219 9.14 1.64 -12.80
C ALA A 219 8.31 1.69 -14.10
N ARG A 220 7.05 1.30 -14.00
CA ARG A 220 6.16 1.30 -15.17
C ARG A 220 4.72 1.58 -14.77
N LEU A 221 4.11 2.54 -15.45
CA LEU A 221 2.68 2.72 -15.46
C LEU A 221 2.09 1.97 -16.66
N LEU A 222 1.16 1.06 -16.41
CA LEU A 222 0.36 0.40 -17.43
C LEU A 222 -1.08 0.90 -17.33
N ILE A 223 -1.71 1.17 -18.47
CA ILE A 223 -3.10 1.64 -18.56
C ILE A 223 -3.86 0.69 -19.48
N ALA A 224 -4.96 0.12 -18.97
CA ALA A 224 -5.92 -0.67 -19.73
C ALA A 224 -7.05 0.21 -20.25
N GLU A 225 -7.31 0.16 -21.55
CA GLU A 225 -8.26 1.04 -22.23
C GLU A 225 -9.22 0.26 -23.12
N TYR A 226 -10.42 0.80 -23.30
CA TYR A 226 -11.40 0.36 -24.29
C TYR A 226 -11.90 1.60 -25.04
N GLU A 227 -11.78 1.62 -26.37
CA GLU A 227 -12.18 2.77 -27.21
C GLU A 227 -11.58 4.11 -26.72
N GLY A 228 -10.33 4.09 -26.24
CA GLY A 228 -9.64 5.26 -25.69
C GLY A 228 -10.09 5.66 -24.27
N GLN A 229 -11.05 4.95 -23.67
CA GLN A 229 -11.47 5.18 -22.29
C GLN A 229 -10.60 4.35 -21.32
N PRO A 230 -9.94 4.99 -20.33
CA PRO A 230 -9.12 4.30 -19.35
C PRO A 230 -10.00 3.57 -18.32
N LEU A 231 -9.84 2.25 -18.24
CA LEU A 231 -10.63 1.37 -17.37
C LEU A 231 -9.85 0.86 -16.15
N GLY A 232 -8.53 0.82 -16.24
CA GLY A 232 -7.68 0.40 -15.14
C GLY A 232 -6.24 0.79 -15.34
N ALA A 233 -5.49 0.89 -14.25
CA ALA A 233 -4.08 1.21 -14.30
C ALA A 233 -3.30 0.47 -13.22
N ALA A 234 -2.04 0.16 -13.51
CA ALA A 234 -1.13 -0.54 -12.63
C ALA A 234 0.23 0.16 -12.62
N LEU A 235 0.70 0.52 -11.43
CA LEU A 235 2.05 1.02 -11.22
C LEU A 235 2.92 -0.11 -10.67
N LEU A 236 3.96 -0.45 -11.42
CA LEU A 236 4.89 -1.54 -11.16
C LEU A 236 6.27 -0.99 -10.86
N ILE A 237 7.03 -1.69 -10.02
CA ILE A 237 8.45 -1.40 -9.81
C ILE A 237 9.25 -2.69 -9.78
N ALA A 238 10.31 -2.76 -10.56
CA ALA A 238 11.27 -3.84 -10.64
C ALA A 238 12.57 -3.47 -9.90
N HIS A 239 13.12 -4.42 -9.14
CA HIS A 239 14.45 -4.30 -8.57
C HIS A 239 15.02 -5.69 -8.27
N GLY A 240 16.24 -5.95 -8.73
CA GLY A 240 16.85 -7.28 -8.67
C GLY A 240 15.94 -8.35 -9.26
N ARG A 241 15.68 -9.41 -8.50
CA ARG A 241 14.84 -10.55 -8.92
C ARG A 241 13.34 -10.32 -8.76
N TRP A 242 12.91 -9.14 -8.32
CA TRP A 242 11.54 -8.90 -7.88
C TRP A 242 10.87 -7.77 -8.67
N CYS A 243 9.57 -7.94 -8.92
CA CYS A 243 8.67 -6.90 -9.35
C CYS A 243 7.54 -6.75 -8.32
N TRP A 244 7.23 -5.53 -7.91
CA TRP A 244 6.14 -5.19 -7.01
C TRP A 244 4.99 -4.52 -7.76
N TYR A 245 3.79 -5.06 -7.60
CA TYR A 245 2.54 -4.39 -7.96
C TYR A 245 2.21 -3.34 -6.90
N MET A 246 2.75 -2.13 -7.07
CA MET A 246 2.72 -1.09 -6.05
C MET A 246 1.34 -0.49 -5.86
N TYR A 247 0.73 -0.07 -6.98
CA TYR A 247 -0.56 0.59 -6.97
C TYR A 247 -1.43 0.06 -8.09
N GLY A 248 -2.70 -0.14 -7.77
CA GLY A 248 -3.73 -0.62 -8.67
C GLY A 248 -4.92 0.30 -8.63
N ALA A 249 -5.39 0.69 -9.80
CA ALA A 249 -6.55 1.55 -9.94
C ALA A 249 -7.51 0.95 -10.98
N SER A 250 -8.81 1.08 -10.74
CA SER A 250 -9.82 0.60 -11.69
C SER A 250 -11.09 1.41 -11.64
N SER A 251 -11.65 1.65 -12.81
CA SER A 251 -12.93 2.32 -12.97
C SER A 251 -14.09 1.44 -12.48
N ASN A 252 -15.25 2.06 -12.30
CA ASN A 252 -16.49 1.34 -12.01
C ASN A 252 -17.23 0.89 -13.29
N GLU A 253 -16.75 1.35 -14.45
CA GLU A 253 -17.37 1.15 -15.75
C GLU A 253 -16.78 -0.07 -16.47
N GLN A 254 -17.56 -0.67 -17.38
CA GLN A 254 -17.10 -1.74 -18.29
C GLN A 254 -16.37 -2.91 -17.58
N ARG A 255 -16.70 -3.18 -16.32
CA ARG A 255 -16.05 -4.25 -15.51
C ARG A 255 -16.23 -5.64 -16.10
N ASP A 256 -17.32 -5.86 -16.83
CA ASP A 256 -17.62 -7.09 -17.55
C ASP A 256 -16.66 -7.36 -18.74
N ARG A 257 -15.85 -6.36 -19.12
CA ARG A 257 -14.74 -6.50 -20.09
C ARG A 257 -13.45 -7.02 -19.49
N MET A 258 -13.39 -7.18 -18.16
CA MET A 258 -12.25 -7.77 -17.45
C MET A 258 -10.89 -7.05 -17.64
N PRO A 259 -10.82 -5.69 -17.68
CA PRO A 259 -9.59 -4.97 -18.00
C PRO A 259 -8.42 -5.30 -17.07
N ASN A 260 -8.70 -5.43 -15.77
CA ASN A 260 -7.67 -5.74 -14.77
C ASN A 260 -7.02 -7.11 -14.95
N HIS A 261 -7.70 -8.07 -15.60
CA HIS A 261 -7.09 -9.38 -15.85
C HIS A 261 -6.02 -9.29 -16.94
N LEU A 262 -6.32 -8.60 -18.04
CA LEU A 262 -5.35 -8.34 -19.11
C LEU A 262 -4.23 -7.44 -18.64
N LEU A 263 -4.54 -6.44 -17.82
CA LEU A 263 -3.57 -5.54 -17.21
C LEU A 263 -2.52 -6.30 -16.39
N GLN A 264 -2.94 -7.22 -15.51
CA GLN A 264 -2.01 -8.05 -14.74
C GLN A 264 -1.22 -9.02 -15.62
N TRP A 265 -1.85 -9.60 -16.65
CA TRP A 265 -1.11 -10.44 -17.60
C TRP A 265 0.02 -9.66 -18.29
N THR A 266 -0.28 -8.44 -18.75
CA THR A 266 0.70 -7.54 -19.36
C THR A 266 1.78 -7.13 -18.35
N ALA A 267 1.43 -6.93 -17.09
CA ALA A 267 2.37 -6.67 -16.00
C ALA A 267 3.35 -7.83 -15.78
N PHE A 268 2.90 -9.09 -15.87
CA PHE A 268 3.79 -10.25 -15.76
C PHE A 268 4.78 -10.30 -16.92
N GLN A 269 4.31 -10.03 -18.13
CA GLN A 269 5.17 -9.99 -19.33
C GLN A 269 6.23 -8.90 -19.20
N TRP A 270 5.85 -7.69 -18.78
CA TRP A 270 6.81 -6.61 -18.52
C TRP A 270 7.82 -6.99 -17.42
N ALA A 271 7.37 -7.54 -16.29
CA ALA A 271 8.26 -7.96 -15.21
C ALA A 271 9.25 -9.04 -15.66
N LYS A 272 8.84 -9.99 -16.52
CA LYS A 272 9.75 -10.97 -17.12
C LYS A 272 10.77 -10.31 -18.05
N GLN A 273 10.36 -9.32 -18.84
CA GLN A 273 11.28 -8.55 -19.70
C GLN A 273 12.33 -7.78 -18.88
N GLN A 274 11.98 -7.34 -17.67
CA GLN A 274 12.92 -6.75 -16.69
C GLN A 274 13.83 -7.79 -16.00
N GLY A 275 13.72 -9.08 -16.35
CA GLY A 275 14.52 -10.15 -15.75
C GLY A 275 14.05 -10.60 -14.36
N CYS A 276 12.87 -10.18 -13.91
CA CYS A 276 12.35 -10.55 -12.59
C CYS A 276 11.97 -12.03 -12.53
N TRP A 277 12.27 -12.67 -11.39
CA TRP A 277 11.88 -14.04 -11.08
C TRP A 277 10.56 -14.10 -10.32
N TYR A 278 10.24 -13.05 -9.57
CA TYR A 278 9.08 -13.02 -8.69
C TYR A 278 8.24 -11.77 -8.92
N TYR A 279 6.92 -11.94 -8.92
CA TYR A 279 5.94 -10.85 -8.94
C TYR A 279 5.18 -10.83 -7.62
N ASN A 280 5.36 -9.78 -6.83
CA ASN A 280 4.72 -9.60 -5.53
C ASN A 280 3.47 -8.71 -5.68
N PHE A 281 2.30 -9.31 -5.50
CA PHE A 281 1.01 -8.61 -5.50
C PHE A 281 0.75 -7.79 -4.23
N ARG A 282 1.67 -7.83 -3.26
CA ARG A 282 1.57 -7.21 -1.93
C ARG A 282 0.45 -7.82 -1.09
N GLY A 283 -0.08 -7.03 -0.15
CA GLY A 283 -0.92 -7.48 0.95
C GLY A 283 -2.12 -8.34 0.56
N ILE A 284 -2.33 -9.40 1.34
CA ILE A 284 -3.55 -10.20 1.41
C ILE A 284 -4.05 -10.24 2.86
N PRO A 285 -5.29 -10.68 3.13
CA PRO A 285 -5.78 -10.80 4.50
C PRO A 285 -4.88 -11.71 5.34
N ASP A 286 -4.67 -11.39 6.62
CA ASP A 286 -3.91 -12.27 7.53
C ASP A 286 -4.63 -13.60 7.78
N ILE A 287 -5.96 -13.63 7.68
CA ILE A 287 -6.77 -14.84 7.79
C ILE A 287 -7.43 -15.07 6.44
N LEU A 288 -7.16 -16.21 5.80
CA LEU A 288 -7.66 -16.54 4.46
C LEU A 288 -9.04 -17.21 4.53
N GLU A 289 -10.01 -16.49 5.09
CA GLU A 289 -11.39 -16.93 5.25
C GLU A 289 -12.37 -15.96 4.56
N GLU A 290 -13.47 -16.51 4.05
CA GLU A 290 -14.51 -15.70 3.44
C GLU A 290 -15.15 -14.76 4.48
N GLY A 291 -15.36 -13.50 4.08
CA GLY A 291 -15.89 -12.45 4.94
C GLY A 291 -14.81 -11.61 5.64
N GLN A 292 -13.54 -12.00 5.56
CA GLN A 292 -12.43 -11.16 6.02
C GLN A 292 -12.28 -9.90 5.13
N PRO A 293 -11.83 -8.76 5.70
CA PRO A 293 -11.44 -7.60 4.89
C PRO A 293 -10.42 -8.00 3.83
N MET A 294 -10.49 -7.42 2.63
CA MET A 294 -9.66 -7.76 1.46
C MET A 294 -9.85 -9.19 0.90
N TRP A 295 -10.88 -9.95 1.29
CA TRP A 295 -11.15 -11.29 0.72
C TRP A 295 -11.26 -11.26 -0.81
N GLY A 296 -12.01 -10.31 -1.38
CA GLY A 296 -12.13 -10.16 -2.84
C GLY A 296 -10.79 -9.86 -3.52
N VAL A 297 -9.92 -9.07 -2.87
CA VAL A 297 -8.57 -8.77 -3.34
C VAL A 297 -7.70 -10.03 -3.34
N TYR A 298 -7.80 -10.85 -2.29
CA TYR A 298 -7.13 -12.15 -2.24
C TYR A 298 -7.62 -13.11 -3.32
N VAL A 299 -8.94 -13.22 -3.54
CA VAL A 299 -9.51 -14.06 -4.60
C VAL A 299 -8.99 -13.61 -5.96
N PHE A 300 -8.91 -12.29 -6.19
CA PHE A 300 -8.34 -11.72 -7.41
C PHE A 300 -6.87 -12.10 -7.61
N LYS A 301 -6.02 -11.86 -6.61
CA LYS A 301 -4.58 -12.15 -6.67
C LYS A 301 -4.29 -13.65 -6.82
N SER A 302 -4.92 -14.48 -5.99
CA SER A 302 -4.76 -15.95 -6.02
C SER A 302 -5.30 -16.60 -7.29
N GLY A 303 -6.17 -15.91 -8.03
CA GLY A 303 -6.67 -16.38 -9.32
C GLY A 303 -5.59 -16.53 -10.39
N PHE A 304 -4.49 -15.77 -10.29
CA PHE A 304 -3.36 -15.83 -11.22
C PHE A 304 -2.37 -16.97 -10.93
N GLY A 305 -2.65 -17.82 -9.92
CA GLY A 305 -1.68 -18.79 -9.41
C GLY A 305 -0.77 -18.16 -8.36
N GLY A 306 0.38 -18.79 -8.07
CA GLY A 306 1.31 -18.32 -7.04
C GLY A 306 1.04 -18.92 -5.65
N TYR A 307 1.60 -18.29 -4.63
CA TYR A 307 1.55 -18.75 -3.24
C TYR A 307 1.54 -17.58 -2.26
N ALA A 308 1.07 -17.85 -1.04
CA ALA A 308 1.13 -16.91 0.07
C ALA A 308 2.53 -16.90 0.69
N MET A 309 3.04 -15.72 0.97
CA MET A 309 4.30 -15.50 1.67
C MET A 309 4.01 -14.69 2.93
N ARG A 310 4.45 -15.18 4.08
CA ARG A 310 4.29 -14.47 5.36
C ARG A 310 5.65 -14.11 5.92
N ALA A 311 5.88 -12.81 6.08
CA ALA A 311 7.07 -12.30 6.72
C ALA A 311 7.03 -12.51 8.24
N MET A 312 8.23 -12.60 8.83
CA MET A 312 8.40 -12.69 10.26
C MET A 312 7.76 -11.51 11.02
N GLU A 313 7.57 -11.67 12.32
CA GLU A 313 7.04 -10.61 13.18
C GLU A 313 8.02 -9.44 13.28
N THR A 314 7.46 -8.24 13.44
CA THR A 314 8.24 -7.03 13.71
C THR A 314 9.08 -7.21 14.97
N GLN A 315 10.31 -6.73 14.94
CA GLN A 315 11.24 -6.83 16.06
C GLN A 315 11.65 -5.44 16.53
N ASP A 316 11.64 -5.25 17.84
CA ASP A 316 12.06 -3.99 18.47
C ASP A 316 13.31 -4.21 19.31
N GLN A 317 14.27 -3.31 19.22
CA GLN A 317 15.39 -3.18 20.14
C GLN A 317 15.24 -1.87 20.91
N ALA A 318 15.08 -1.95 22.23
CA ALA A 318 14.92 -0.77 23.07
C ALA A 318 16.26 -0.08 23.34
N TYR A 319 16.32 1.24 23.12
CA TYR A 319 17.48 2.08 23.44
C TYR A 319 17.26 2.92 24.70
N ILE A 320 16.02 3.38 24.93
CA ILE A 320 15.61 4.08 26.16
C ILE A 320 14.46 3.27 26.80
N PRO A 321 14.77 2.35 27.75
CA PRO A 321 13.81 1.35 28.25
C PRO A 321 12.53 1.94 28.88
N VAL A 322 12.64 3.08 29.57
CA VAL A 322 11.50 3.74 30.22
C VAL A 322 10.47 4.20 29.17
N ILE A 323 10.95 4.89 28.13
CA ILE A 323 10.10 5.38 27.04
C ILE A 323 9.55 4.21 26.23
N TYR A 324 10.37 3.19 25.96
CA TYR A 324 9.91 1.98 25.29
C TYR A 324 8.78 1.27 26.06
N THR A 325 8.89 1.19 27.38
CA THR A 325 7.85 0.59 28.23
C THR A 325 6.55 1.40 28.16
N LEU A 326 6.63 2.74 28.23
CA LEU A 326 5.47 3.61 28.04
C LEU A 326 4.84 3.41 26.65
N TYR A 327 5.66 3.37 25.59
CA TYR A 327 5.21 3.08 24.23
C TYR A 327 4.45 1.75 24.15
N ARG A 328 5.00 0.66 24.73
CA ARG A 328 4.35 -0.66 24.74
C ARG A 328 3.01 -0.64 25.48
N ARG A 329 2.90 0.10 26.59
CA ARG A 329 1.64 0.28 27.33
C ARG A 329 0.60 1.06 26.51
N LEU A 330 1.01 2.16 25.87
CA LEU A 330 0.14 2.95 24.99
C LEU A 330 -0.35 2.12 23.80
N LEU A 331 0.53 1.31 23.21
CA LEU A 331 0.20 0.39 22.14
C LEU A 331 -0.86 -0.64 22.61
N GLN A 332 -0.63 -1.30 23.74
CA GLN A 332 -1.60 -2.24 24.32
C GLN A 332 -2.97 -1.59 24.59
N ALA A 333 -2.99 -0.38 25.13
CA ALA A 333 -4.24 0.35 25.38
C ALA A 333 -4.99 0.67 24.08
N ARG A 334 -4.28 1.13 23.05
CA ARG A 334 -4.85 1.37 21.71
C ARG A 334 -5.43 0.10 21.11
N LEU A 335 -4.73 -1.02 21.21
CA LEU A 335 -5.19 -2.30 20.68
C LEU A 335 -6.45 -2.80 21.37
N TRP A 336 -6.46 -2.74 22.69
CA TRP A 336 -7.64 -3.07 23.47
C TRP A 336 -8.85 -2.23 23.06
N TYR A 337 -8.65 -0.92 22.85
CA TYR A 337 -9.70 -0.01 22.39
C TYR A 337 -10.20 -0.38 20.98
N ASN A 338 -9.28 -0.60 20.04
CA ASN A 338 -9.60 -0.98 18.66
C ASN A 338 -10.35 -2.31 18.59
N ASN A 339 -9.90 -3.33 19.32
CA ASN A 339 -10.54 -4.64 19.37
C ASN A 339 -11.96 -4.54 19.93
N ARG A 340 -12.17 -3.74 20.98
CA ARG A 340 -13.52 -3.46 21.50
C ARG A 340 -14.41 -2.76 20.48
N LYS A 341 -13.87 -1.81 19.72
CA LYS A 341 -14.60 -1.12 18.66
C LYS A 341 -14.97 -2.07 17.51
N ALA A 342 -14.03 -2.90 17.07
CA ALA A 342 -14.24 -3.90 16.03
C ALA A 342 -15.29 -4.93 16.43
N GLN A 343 -15.23 -5.46 17.66
CA GLN A 343 -16.24 -6.37 18.20
C GLN A 343 -17.64 -5.74 18.21
N LYS A 344 -17.77 -4.49 18.65
CA LYS A 344 -19.05 -3.77 18.59
C LYS A 344 -19.56 -3.62 17.15
N GLN A 345 -18.69 -3.31 16.21
CA GLN A 345 -19.07 -3.19 14.79
C GLN A 345 -19.48 -4.53 14.17
N LEU A 346 -18.81 -5.63 14.51
CA LEU A 346 -19.17 -6.97 14.07
C LEU A 346 -20.56 -7.35 14.57
N VAL A 347 -20.85 -7.14 15.86
CA VAL A 347 -22.18 -7.39 16.44
C VAL A 347 -23.26 -6.57 15.73
N ILE A 348 -23.00 -5.27 15.46
CA ILE A 348 -23.93 -4.42 14.71
C ILE A 348 -24.14 -4.94 13.27
N ALA A 349 -23.07 -5.38 12.59
CA ALA A 349 -23.13 -5.90 11.24
C ALA A 349 -23.91 -7.23 11.17
N GLU A 350 -23.72 -8.12 12.14
CA GLU A 350 -24.47 -9.36 12.26
C GLU A 350 -25.96 -9.11 12.51
N GLN A 351 -26.28 -8.16 13.41
CA GLN A 351 -27.67 -7.73 13.65
C GLN A 351 -28.32 -7.16 12.39
N LYS A 352 -27.60 -6.32 11.62
CA LYS A 352 -28.09 -5.80 10.33
C LYS A 352 -28.30 -6.91 9.31
N LYS A 353 -27.36 -7.84 9.17
CA LYS A 353 -27.50 -9.00 8.26
C LYS A 353 -28.71 -9.87 8.64
N ALA A 354 -28.90 -10.12 9.93
CA ALA A 354 -30.06 -10.86 10.42
C ALA A 354 -31.38 -10.14 10.12
N ALA A 355 -31.43 -8.81 10.32
CA ALA A 355 -32.59 -7.99 10.00
C ALA A 355 -32.93 -8.02 8.50
N ILE A 356 -31.94 -7.85 7.62
CA ILE A 356 -32.12 -7.92 6.16
C ILE A 356 -32.64 -9.31 5.74
N LYS A 357 -32.05 -10.39 6.28
CA LYS A 357 -32.48 -11.76 6.01
C LYS A 357 -33.93 -11.99 6.47
N GLN A 358 -34.31 -11.41 7.61
CA GLN A 358 -35.68 -11.49 8.12
C GLN A 358 -36.66 -10.69 7.25
N GLU A 359 -36.29 -9.50 6.79
CA GLU A 359 -37.10 -8.71 5.85
C GLU A 359 -37.29 -9.40 4.49
N GLN A 360 -36.23 -10.02 3.96
CA GLN A 360 -36.31 -10.83 2.73
C GLN A 360 -37.25 -12.00 2.90
N LYS A 361 -37.13 -12.75 4.01
CA LYS A 361 -38.03 -13.86 4.34
C LYS A 361 -39.48 -13.40 4.51
N ASN A 362 -39.71 -12.25 5.14
CA ASN A 362 -41.04 -11.65 5.29
C ASN A 362 -41.63 -11.19 3.94
N LYS A 363 -40.81 -10.69 3.00
CA LYS A 363 -41.24 -10.33 1.64
C LYS A 363 -41.61 -11.57 0.83
N GLU A 364 -40.77 -12.61 0.84
CA GLU A 364 -41.04 -13.89 0.17
C GLU A 364 -42.31 -14.57 0.72
N GLN A 365 -42.57 -14.47 2.03
CA GLN A 365 -43.81 -14.98 2.63
C GLN A 365 -45.05 -14.17 2.25
N LYS A 366 -44.92 -12.85 2.02
CA LYS A 366 -46.02 -12.00 1.54
C LYS A 366 -46.31 -12.21 0.05
N GLU A 367 -45.30 -12.48 -0.77
CA GLU A 367 -45.48 -12.78 -2.20
C GLU A 367 -46.05 -14.19 -2.43
N ASN A 368 -45.80 -15.14 -1.52
CA ASN A 368 -46.35 -16.50 -1.59
C ASN A 368 -47.65 -16.72 -0.80
N ALA A 369 -48.27 -15.66 -0.25
CA ALA A 369 -49.55 -15.77 0.43
C ALA A 369 -50.69 -15.99 -0.60
N PRO A 370 -51.55 -17.01 -0.44
CA PRO A 370 -52.64 -17.27 -1.39
C PRO A 370 -53.61 -16.08 -1.46
N GLN A 371 -53.85 -15.57 -2.67
CA GLN A 371 -54.89 -14.57 -2.91
C GLN A 371 -56.26 -15.18 -2.61
N VAL A 372 -56.84 -14.80 -1.47
CA VAL A 372 -58.25 -15.09 -1.18
C VAL A 372 -59.08 -14.22 -2.11
N SER A 373 -59.70 -14.85 -3.11
CA SER A 373 -60.68 -14.23 -4.00
C SER A 373 -61.92 -13.85 -3.18
N PRO A 374 -62.49 -12.64 -3.32
CA PRO A 374 -63.76 -12.33 -2.69
C PRO A 374 -64.89 -13.12 -3.37
N GLU A 375 -65.69 -13.84 -2.57
CA GLU A 375 -66.89 -14.56 -3.01
C GLU A 375 -67.93 -13.63 -3.67
N PRO A 376 -68.65 -14.09 -4.70
CA PRO A 376 -69.64 -13.28 -5.39
C PRO A 376 -70.93 -13.15 -4.57
N ALA A 377 -71.43 -11.92 -4.47
CA ALA A 377 -72.67 -11.57 -3.80
C ALA A 377 -73.91 -12.18 -4.48
N THR A 378 -74.72 -12.88 -3.69
CA THR A 378 -76.09 -13.28 -4.06
C THR A 378 -77.07 -12.14 -3.74
N LYS A 379 -77.82 -11.70 -4.75
CA LYS A 379 -78.94 -10.77 -4.63
C LYS A 379 -80.13 -11.45 -3.92
N GLN A 380 -80.72 -10.80 -2.91
CA GLN A 380 -82.15 -10.90 -2.61
C GLN A 380 -82.69 -9.60 -1.97
N ALA A 381 -83.71 -9.06 -2.65
CA ALA A 381 -84.85 -8.21 -2.27
C ALA A 381 -84.77 -7.11 -1.17
N GLU A 382 -85.19 -5.91 -1.61
CA GLU A 382 -85.79 -4.74 -0.91
C GLU A 382 -86.84 -5.07 0.20
N PRO A 383 -87.27 -4.12 1.10
CA PRO A 383 -87.46 -2.69 0.82
C PRO A 383 -87.22 -1.63 1.95
N ALA A 384 -87.05 -0.39 1.46
CA ALA A 384 -87.61 0.91 1.88
C ALA A 384 -87.48 1.50 3.31
N ALA A 385 -87.15 2.81 3.29
CA ALA A 385 -87.40 3.91 4.25
C ALA A 385 -86.51 3.93 5.52
N THR A 386 -85.96 5.04 6.03
CA THR A 386 -86.32 6.46 5.92
C THR A 386 -85.15 7.35 6.39
N SER A 387 -85.00 8.53 5.75
CA SER A 387 -84.53 9.84 6.26
C SER A 387 -83.46 9.96 7.35
N GLY A 388 -82.41 10.74 7.07
CA GLY A 388 -81.56 11.38 8.09
C GLY A 388 -80.36 12.17 7.55
N GLN A 389 -80.59 13.44 7.19
CA GLN A 389 -79.61 14.53 7.07
C GLN A 389 -78.64 14.57 8.29
N SER A 390 -77.42 15.13 8.34
CA SER A 390 -76.66 16.07 7.50
C SER A 390 -75.32 16.39 8.22
N ARG A 391 -74.31 16.82 7.43
CA ARG A 391 -73.23 17.80 7.75
C ARG A 391 -72.19 17.38 8.82
N GLU A 392 -70.91 17.74 8.79
CA GLU A 392 -70.09 18.62 7.95
C GLU A 392 -68.61 18.29 8.22
N LYS A 393 -67.76 18.35 7.18
CA LYS A 393 -66.30 18.60 7.23
C LYS A 393 -66.07 20.10 7.60
N PRO A 394 -64.86 20.63 7.94
CA PRO A 394 -63.58 20.27 7.32
C PRO A 394 -62.24 20.48 8.10
N ALA A 395 -61.22 19.83 7.55
CA ALA A 395 -59.81 20.23 7.34
C ALA A 395 -59.17 21.37 8.15
N ARG A 396 -57.92 21.16 8.59
CA ARG A 396 -56.75 21.84 7.97
C ARG A 396 -55.40 21.20 8.33
N THR A 397 -54.62 21.01 7.28
CA THR A 397 -53.18 20.81 7.18
C THR A 397 -52.35 21.90 7.88
N LYS A 398 -51.15 21.51 8.36
CA LYS A 398 -49.90 22.30 8.30
C LYS A 398 -48.70 21.42 8.67
N THR A 399 -47.83 21.17 7.70
CA THR A 399 -46.37 20.99 7.92
C THR A 399 -45.74 22.39 7.96
N PRO A 400 -44.61 22.63 8.66
CA PRO A 400 -43.32 22.62 7.93
C PRO A 400 -42.03 22.33 8.73
N LYS A 401 -40.98 21.87 8.01
CA LYS A 401 -39.52 22.25 8.05
C LYS A 401 -38.70 22.01 9.35
N THR A 402 -37.43 21.57 9.42
CA THR A 402 -36.27 21.17 8.56
C THR A 402 -35.21 20.53 9.54
N PRO A 403 -33.89 20.47 9.25
CA PRO A 403 -33.06 19.43 8.63
C PRO A 403 -32.40 18.44 9.64
N MET A 404 -31.85 17.32 9.16
CA MET A 404 -30.87 16.55 9.95
C MET A 404 -29.55 16.42 9.19
N GLU A 405 -28.68 17.36 9.55
CA GLU A 405 -27.22 17.31 9.49
C GLU A 405 -26.72 15.95 9.99
N THR A 406 -25.92 15.23 9.19
CA THR A 406 -25.26 14.01 9.65
C THR A 406 -23.76 14.27 9.69
N GLN A 407 -23.25 14.25 10.91
CA GLN A 407 -21.89 14.56 11.29
C GLN A 407 -20.89 13.56 10.68
N VAL A 408 -19.87 14.14 10.06
CA VAL A 408 -18.60 13.53 9.66
C VAL A 408 -17.84 13.08 10.91
N PRO A 409 -17.25 11.87 10.96
CA PRO A 409 -16.29 11.54 12.01
C PRO A 409 -14.96 12.24 11.73
N GLU A 410 -14.60 13.20 12.60
CA GLU A 410 -13.30 13.84 12.64
C GLU A 410 -12.17 12.80 12.75
N THR A 411 -11.23 12.89 11.81
CA THR A 411 -9.94 12.20 11.85
C THR A 411 -8.91 13.18 12.44
N PRO A 412 -7.90 12.73 13.22
CA PRO A 412 -7.00 13.64 13.93
C PRO A 412 -6.27 14.58 12.97
N ALA A 413 -6.30 15.87 13.30
CA ALA A 413 -5.68 16.95 12.53
C ALA A 413 -4.22 16.66 12.18
N GLU A 414 -3.90 16.77 10.89
CA GLU A 414 -2.53 16.98 10.44
C GLU A 414 -2.02 18.34 10.95
N PRO A 415 -0.72 18.46 11.26
CA PRO A 415 -0.13 19.74 11.61
C PRO A 415 -0.20 20.68 10.39
N LYS A 416 -0.77 21.87 10.58
CA LYS A 416 -0.80 22.97 9.61
C LYS A 416 0.60 23.20 9.02
N VAL A 417 0.69 23.18 7.69
CA VAL A 417 1.80 23.76 6.93
C VAL A 417 1.86 25.26 7.29
N PRO A 418 2.97 25.77 7.86
CA PRO A 418 3.12 27.22 8.01
C PRO A 418 3.32 27.85 6.63
N GLU A 419 2.57 28.92 6.37
CA GLU A 419 2.72 29.79 5.21
C GLU A 419 4.18 30.23 5.05
N THR A 420 4.65 30.21 3.80
CA THR A 420 5.98 30.61 3.36
C THR A 420 6.26 32.06 3.79
N PRO A 421 7.26 32.33 4.65
CA PRO A 421 7.74 33.70 4.80
C PRO A 421 8.54 34.09 3.55
N THR A 422 8.20 35.26 3.04
CA THR A 422 8.83 35.95 1.91
C THR A 422 10.35 36.03 2.11
N LYS A 423 11.08 35.67 1.05
CA LYS A 423 12.55 35.65 0.94
C LYS A 423 13.15 37.02 1.31
N PRO A 424 14.10 37.14 2.26
CA PRO A 424 14.98 38.30 2.32
C PRO A 424 16.08 38.18 1.25
N GLU A 425 16.33 39.27 0.55
CA GLU A 425 17.44 39.49 -0.39
C GLU A 425 18.79 39.07 0.22
N VAL A 426 19.58 38.36 -0.60
CA VAL A 426 21.01 38.09 -0.35
C VAL A 426 21.81 39.27 -0.93
N PRO A 427 22.71 39.91 -0.16
CA PRO A 427 23.64 40.87 -0.75
C PRO A 427 24.76 40.12 -1.49
N GLU A 428 24.97 40.50 -2.75
CA GLU A 428 26.12 40.12 -3.58
C GLU A 428 27.44 40.48 -2.91
N THR A 429 28.45 39.62 -3.05
CA THR A 429 29.85 39.96 -2.77
C THR A 429 30.71 39.38 -3.91
N PRO A 430 31.77 40.08 -4.36
CA PRO A 430 32.20 40.08 -5.75
C PRO A 430 33.17 38.95 -6.11
N GLN A 431 33.18 38.61 -7.40
CA GLN A 431 34.18 37.75 -8.04
C GLN A 431 35.57 38.41 -8.03
N PRO A 432 36.66 37.64 -7.87
CA PRO A 432 37.99 38.12 -8.15
C PRO A 432 38.38 37.91 -9.62
N GLU A 433 39.10 38.90 -10.13
CA GLU A 433 39.57 39.12 -11.49
C GLU A 433 40.58 38.06 -11.97
N THR A 434 40.50 37.75 -13.27
CA THR A 434 41.51 37.04 -14.06
C THR A 434 42.64 37.99 -14.47
N PRO A 435 43.92 37.54 -14.48
CA PRO A 435 44.96 38.16 -15.28
C PRO A 435 45.20 37.38 -16.58
N ALA A 436 45.40 38.14 -17.66
CA ALA A 436 45.68 37.69 -19.01
C ALA A 436 47.18 37.37 -19.27
N GLU A 437 47.37 36.43 -20.21
CA GLU A 437 48.42 36.29 -21.24
C GLU A 437 49.93 36.40 -20.93
N GLN A 438 50.66 35.36 -21.36
CA GLN A 438 51.80 35.41 -22.33
C GLN A 438 52.25 33.96 -22.64
N SER A 439 52.04 33.45 -23.87
CA SER A 439 52.96 33.45 -25.04
C SER A 439 54.17 32.50 -24.94
N SER A 440 54.19 31.44 -25.77
CA SER A 440 55.32 30.87 -26.55
C SER A 440 55.05 29.38 -26.88
N THR A 441 54.64 29.06 -28.11
CA THR A 441 55.45 28.57 -29.26
C THR A 441 56.09 27.17 -29.12
N GLU A 442 55.70 26.34 -30.11
CA GLU A 442 56.50 25.36 -30.87
C GLU A 442 56.56 23.87 -30.51
N LYS A 443 56.13 23.09 -31.53
CA LYS A 443 56.76 21.91 -32.16
C LYS A 443 56.40 20.49 -31.71
N ALA A 444 55.56 19.91 -32.58
CA ALA A 444 55.60 18.58 -33.19
C ALA A 444 56.85 17.70 -33.01
N ALA A 445 56.61 16.41 -32.69
CA ALA A 445 57.14 15.17 -33.30
C ALA A 445 56.60 13.99 -32.44
N ALA A 446 55.76 13.10 -32.97
CA ALA A 446 56.13 11.83 -33.61
C ALA A 446 56.97 10.91 -32.69
N GLU A 447 56.30 10.05 -31.91
CA GLU A 447 56.37 8.57 -31.92
C GLU A 447 55.36 7.97 -30.94
#